data_AF-A0A9Q0RQD1-F1
#
_entry.id   AF-A0A9Q0RQD1-F1
#
_cell.length_a   1.000
_cell.length_b   1.000
_cell.length_c   1.000
_cell.angle_alpha   90.00
_cell.angle_beta   90.00
_cell.angle_gamma   90.00
#
_symmetry.space_group_name_H-M   'P 1'
#
loop_
_entity.id
_entity.type
_entity.pdbx_description
1 polymer ?
#
loop_
_entity_poly.entity_id
_entity_poly.type
_entity_poly.pdbx_seq_one_letter_code
_entity_poly.pdbx_strand_id
1 'polypeptide(L)'
;MWLPFALLVAHVVNGQLPSLQSTKYYGDIPIEKYIEQYCALPYSPQLNLKLFLIDHYFFENQANDQFVRSPLYKIKCDLEPTFNTQSNINMTIAKLNEHFNNDPNIRYKHIQLIIDLTLSKFILNFENFNLIIQTITKFYLKCKFCLPPIVLFDLSHTILFKWTKTIVYQLPVRFQSIFLTNKQQSIFVRPIINGCQCINDLFQPQSKDDFSKLRTTYKNCNFNQTYLSTSVVSLVDSVYCVVKFEPDGTVIQHYSPDGQLLRLLKSKYNFKLHFNDAKDVWGFRENGTWIGIIGHLVDGISDFGSCSMMATRVRRQVVDFTDSIYIEQMVFLTLEPSIKKHDFLIPHNIFSIVWLFNVISLITYICIIYLSSRLWASTKLIIKRLSFMTITVRILAMVVRQPINSIFHEKINSIRLLYSIWLLAMLIMTNAYTSVFYSTLTIPAYEKAIDTIDDLLNVVNDDTFKVCVLPKSGINSVLVYAEPNAGVYYSIAQNIVRNNAIELYSKYRNDVRLIENEKNIVFISLKTSSLISRYTFATKPIHIGSEPLSSHHLTWALPKGSPLKEPFNHM
;
A
#
# COMPACT_ATOMS: atom_id res chain seq x y z
N MET A 1 -25.81 -3.54 -0.70
CA MET A 1 -25.83 -5.00 -0.59
C MET A 1 -26.01 -5.37 0.89
N TRP A 2 -27.17 -5.62 1.51
CA TRP A 2 -28.60 -5.64 1.17
C TRP A 2 -29.41 -5.56 2.49
N LEU A 3 -30.57 -4.88 2.48
CA LEU A 3 -31.85 -5.08 3.23
C LEU A 3 -32.70 -3.79 3.01
N PRO A 4 -34.04 -3.70 3.30
CA PRO A 4 -34.85 -4.46 4.28
C PRO A 4 -36.30 -4.85 3.83
N PHE A 5 -37.09 -5.55 4.66
CA PHE A 5 -38.49 -5.15 4.96
C PHE A 5 -39.13 -5.90 6.16
N ALA A 6 -40.11 -5.25 6.78
CA ALA A 6 -40.81 -5.55 8.03
C ALA A 6 -42.35 -5.68 7.84
N LEU A 7 -43.01 -6.25 8.87
CA LEU A 7 -44.45 -6.24 9.26
C LEU A 7 -45.46 -7.14 8.51
N LEU A 8 -46.03 -8.16 9.19
CA LEU A 8 -47.44 -8.18 9.66
C LEU A 8 -47.79 -9.43 10.51
N VAL A 9 -48.81 -9.27 11.35
CA VAL A 9 -49.39 -10.15 12.39
C VAL A 9 -50.30 -11.26 11.81
N ALA A 10 -50.37 -12.45 12.43
CA ALA A 10 -51.61 -13.23 12.70
C ALA A 10 -51.33 -14.58 13.41
N HIS A 11 -52.20 -14.92 14.38
CA HIS A 11 -52.34 -16.21 15.07
C HIS A 11 -52.83 -17.33 14.14
N VAL A 12 -52.51 -18.61 14.45
CA VAL A 12 -53.46 -19.66 14.89
C VAL A 12 -52.76 -21.01 15.05
N VAL A 13 -53.07 -21.60 16.20
CA VAL A 13 -52.94 -22.95 16.77
C VAL A 13 -53.35 -24.11 15.83
N ASN A 14 -52.55 -25.18 15.70
CA ASN A 14 -52.72 -26.52 16.35
C ASN A 14 -51.85 -27.59 15.67
N GLY A 15 -51.40 -28.57 16.46
CA GLY A 15 -50.25 -29.42 16.17
C GLY A 15 -50.32 -30.37 14.97
N GLN A 16 -49.16 -30.54 14.33
CA GLN A 16 -48.62 -31.75 13.69
C GLN A 16 -47.11 -31.48 13.41
N LEU A 17 -46.32 -32.55 13.20
CA LEU A 17 -44.83 -32.60 13.16
C LEU A 17 -44.16 -31.41 12.41
N PRO A 18 -42.93 -30.99 12.78
CA PRO A 18 -42.33 -29.77 12.25
C PRO A 18 -41.98 -29.91 10.76
N SER A 19 -42.94 -29.60 9.89
CA SER A 19 -42.74 -29.27 8.48
C SER A 19 -42.02 -27.91 8.38
N LEU A 20 -41.53 -27.54 7.18
CA LEU A 20 -40.93 -26.22 6.88
C LEU A 20 -41.77 -25.04 7.45
N GLN A 21 -43.08 -25.23 7.60
CA GLN A 21 -44.04 -24.31 8.25
C GLN A 21 -43.63 -23.82 9.63
N SER A 22 -42.95 -24.66 10.40
CA SER A 22 -42.60 -24.35 11.79
C SER A 22 -41.21 -23.73 11.94
N THR A 23 -40.30 -23.87 10.98
CA THR A 23 -38.91 -23.37 11.08
C THR A 23 -38.84 -21.88 10.78
N LYS A 24 -38.36 -21.09 11.75
CA LYS A 24 -38.21 -19.64 11.59
C LYS A 24 -36.82 -19.26 11.09
N TYR A 25 -36.78 -18.47 10.04
CA TYR A 25 -35.61 -17.75 9.53
C TYR A 25 -35.50 -16.40 10.26
N TYR A 26 -34.30 -16.09 10.78
CA TYR A 26 -34.03 -14.93 11.63
C TYR A 26 -35.06 -14.70 12.78
N GLY A 27 -35.55 -15.77 13.40
CA GLY A 27 -36.39 -15.70 14.62
C GLY A 27 -37.88 -15.38 14.42
N ASP A 28 -38.27 -14.83 13.26
CA ASP A 28 -39.60 -14.22 13.10
C ASP A 28 -40.38 -14.74 11.88
N ILE A 29 -39.69 -15.11 10.80
CA ILE A 29 -40.30 -15.40 9.49
C ILE A 29 -40.26 -16.91 9.26
N PRO A 30 -41.40 -17.61 9.11
CA PRO A 30 -41.39 -19.00 8.67
C PRO A 30 -40.67 -19.14 7.33
N ILE A 31 -39.75 -20.11 7.21
CA ILE A 31 -38.98 -20.29 5.97
C ILE A 31 -39.88 -20.62 4.77
N GLU A 32 -41.02 -21.26 5.00
CA GLU A 32 -42.05 -21.47 3.99
C GLU A 32 -42.64 -20.14 3.48
N LYS A 33 -43.02 -19.21 4.37
CA LYS A 33 -43.46 -17.86 3.94
C LYS A 33 -42.37 -17.11 3.18
N TYR A 34 -41.10 -17.30 3.56
CA TYR A 34 -39.97 -16.74 2.82
C TYR A 34 -39.89 -17.34 1.41
N ILE A 35 -40.06 -18.66 1.26
CA ILE A 35 -40.10 -19.31 -0.05
C ILE A 35 -41.33 -18.84 -0.85
N GLU A 36 -42.53 -18.86 -0.27
CA GLU A 36 -43.80 -18.43 -0.91
C GLU A 36 -43.78 -16.96 -1.35
N GLN A 37 -43.07 -16.10 -0.62
CA GLN A 37 -42.94 -14.69 -0.98
C GLN A 37 -42.18 -14.50 -2.29
N TYR A 38 -41.23 -15.38 -2.61
CA TYR A 38 -40.39 -15.29 -3.80
C TYR A 38 -40.78 -16.30 -4.90
N CYS A 39 -41.56 -17.32 -4.56
CA CYS A 39 -41.92 -18.44 -5.43
C CYS A 39 -43.43 -18.49 -5.76
N ALA A 40 -43.78 -18.87 -6.99
CA ALA A 40 -45.17 -18.85 -7.47
C ALA A 40 -45.95 -20.18 -7.33
N LEU A 41 -45.31 -21.27 -6.89
CA LEU A 41 -45.89 -22.62 -6.95
C LEU A 41 -46.25 -23.18 -5.56
N PRO A 42 -47.34 -23.98 -5.45
CA PRO A 42 -47.69 -24.68 -4.22
C PRO A 42 -46.75 -25.86 -3.94
N TYR A 43 -46.42 -26.03 -2.66
CA TYR A 43 -45.52 -27.03 -2.11
C TYR A 43 -45.94 -28.49 -2.42
N SER A 44 -45.02 -29.32 -2.93
CA SER A 44 -45.21 -30.77 -3.13
C SER A 44 -44.41 -31.62 -2.11
N PRO A 45 -45.03 -32.64 -1.46
CA PRO A 45 -44.42 -33.33 -0.31
C PRO A 45 -43.55 -34.57 -0.61
N GLN A 46 -43.14 -34.88 -1.84
CA GLN A 46 -42.41 -36.12 -2.13
C GLN A 46 -40.98 -35.90 -2.68
N LEU A 47 -39.95 -36.19 -1.85
CA LEU A 47 -38.57 -36.70 -2.16
C LEU A 47 -37.42 -36.16 -1.27
N ASN A 48 -36.33 -36.95 -1.17
CA ASN A 48 -35.32 -37.04 -0.08
C ASN A 48 -34.15 -36.02 -0.04
N LEU A 49 -34.10 -35.01 -0.90
CA LEU A 49 -33.17 -33.87 -0.77
C LEU A 49 -33.73 -32.75 -1.65
N LYS A 50 -34.22 -31.66 -1.05
CA LYS A 50 -34.82 -30.56 -1.81
C LYS A 50 -33.83 -29.43 -1.95
N LEU A 51 -33.64 -28.97 -3.18
CA LEU A 51 -32.71 -27.90 -3.53
C LEU A 51 -33.51 -26.77 -4.18
N PHE A 52 -33.72 -25.69 -3.44
CA PHE A 52 -34.40 -24.51 -3.97
C PHE A 52 -33.37 -23.52 -4.47
N LEU A 53 -33.63 -22.98 -5.66
CA LEU A 53 -32.81 -21.97 -6.33
C LEU A 53 -33.68 -20.73 -6.53
N ILE A 54 -33.37 -19.67 -5.80
CA ILE A 54 -34.09 -18.40 -5.88
C ILE A 54 -33.17 -17.37 -6.55
N ASP A 55 -33.61 -16.85 -7.69
CA ASP A 55 -32.92 -15.80 -8.45
C ASP A 55 -33.37 -14.41 -8.00
N HIS A 56 -32.50 -13.68 -7.30
CA HIS A 56 -32.77 -12.30 -6.90
C HIS A 56 -32.43 -11.31 -8.03
N TYR A 57 -33.43 -10.67 -8.61
CA TYR A 57 -33.22 -9.50 -9.49
C TYR A 57 -32.87 -8.26 -8.64
N PHE A 58 -31.74 -7.62 -8.92
CA PHE A 58 -31.36 -6.35 -8.29
C PHE A 58 -31.33 -5.23 -9.33
N PHE A 59 -32.01 -4.12 -9.04
CA PHE A 59 -31.87 -2.86 -9.78
C PHE A 59 -31.01 -1.92 -8.92
N GLU A 60 -29.82 -1.58 -9.40
CA GLU A 60 -29.05 -0.44 -8.86
C GLU A 60 -29.58 0.84 -9.53
N ASN A 61 -30.42 1.62 -8.83
CA ASN A 61 -30.60 3.02 -9.18
C ASN A 61 -29.74 3.88 -8.26
N GLN A 62 -28.82 4.62 -8.88
CA GLN A 62 -28.07 5.70 -8.27
C GLN A 62 -29.02 6.86 -7.93
N ALA A 63 -28.73 7.50 -6.79
CA ALA A 63 -29.27 8.77 -6.29
C ALA A 63 -30.73 8.73 -5.75
N ASN A 64 -30.83 9.16 -4.49
CA ASN A 64 -32.01 9.35 -3.64
C ASN A 64 -32.49 8.12 -2.84
N ASP A 65 -32.18 8.15 -1.54
CA ASP A 65 -32.63 7.28 -0.45
C ASP A 65 -34.16 7.35 -0.22
N GLN A 66 -34.95 7.07 -1.26
CA GLN A 66 -36.33 6.66 -1.14
C GLN A 66 -36.54 5.46 -2.05
N PHE A 67 -36.49 4.26 -1.46
CA PHE A 67 -36.89 3.03 -2.13
C PHE A 67 -38.36 3.13 -2.55
N VAL A 68 -38.60 3.50 -3.81
CA VAL A 68 -39.91 3.37 -4.45
C VAL A 68 -40.20 1.87 -4.56
N ARG A 69 -41.16 1.39 -3.76
CA ARG A 69 -41.70 0.03 -3.82
C ARG A 69 -42.36 -0.20 -5.18
N SER A 70 -41.72 -0.96 -6.06
CA SER A 70 -42.35 -1.53 -7.25
C SER A 70 -42.76 -3.00 -6.98
N PRO A 71 -43.77 -3.54 -7.68
CA PRO A 71 -44.39 -4.82 -7.33
C PRO A 71 -43.41 -5.98 -7.51
N LEU A 72 -43.31 -6.84 -6.49
CA LEU A 72 -42.55 -8.08 -6.47
C LEU A 72 -42.98 -8.98 -7.65
N TYR A 73 -42.19 -9.02 -8.72
CA TYR A 73 -42.33 -10.06 -9.73
C TYR A 73 -41.88 -11.39 -9.11
N LYS A 74 -42.80 -12.35 -9.00
CA LYS A 74 -42.50 -13.70 -8.49
C LYS A 74 -41.47 -14.38 -9.40
N ILE A 75 -40.44 -14.98 -8.80
CA ILE A 75 -39.28 -15.57 -9.50
C ILE A 75 -39.58 -17.04 -9.87
N LYS A 76 -38.92 -17.55 -10.92
CA LYS A 76 -38.89 -19.00 -11.22
C LYS A 76 -38.13 -19.73 -10.10
N CYS A 77 -38.88 -20.27 -9.14
CA CYS A 77 -38.38 -21.26 -8.19
C CYS A 77 -38.80 -22.63 -8.69
N ASP A 78 -37.90 -23.31 -9.38
CA ASP A 78 -37.87 -24.76 -9.61
C ASP A 78 -36.96 -24.99 -10.81
N LEU A 79 -35.66 -24.79 -10.57
CA LEU A 79 -34.69 -25.70 -11.16
C LEU A 79 -34.65 -26.89 -10.19
N GLU A 80 -35.70 -27.71 -10.18
CA GLU A 80 -35.61 -29.05 -9.60
C GLU A 80 -34.78 -29.85 -10.60
N PRO A 81 -33.49 -30.15 -10.33
CA PRO A 81 -32.85 -31.18 -11.09
C PRO A 81 -33.57 -32.50 -10.78
N THR A 82 -34.21 -33.09 -11.79
CA THR A 82 -34.85 -34.39 -11.72
C THR A 82 -33.80 -35.48 -11.50
N PHE A 83 -33.32 -35.59 -10.26
CA PHE A 83 -32.35 -36.60 -9.89
C PHE A 83 -33.10 -37.88 -9.50
N ASN A 84 -33.08 -38.86 -10.41
CA ASN A 84 -33.56 -40.20 -10.14
C ASN A 84 -32.94 -40.76 -8.83
N THR A 85 -33.80 -41.36 -8.03
CA THR A 85 -33.75 -41.59 -6.58
C THR A 85 -32.72 -42.59 -6.04
N GLN A 86 -31.63 -42.85 -6.76
CA GLN A 86 -30.63 -43.84 -6.32
C GLN A 86 -29.18 -43.43 -6.53
N SER A 87 -28.91 -42.12 -6.74
CA SER A 87 -27.55 -41.62 -6.88
C SER A 87 -27.03 -40.94 -5.60
N ASN A 88 -25.77 -41.23 -5.28
CA ASN A 88 -25.03 -40.73 -4.12
C ASN A 88 -25.09 -39.18 -4.07
N ILE A 89 -25.36 -38.58 -2.90
CA ILE A 89 -25.51 -37.11 -2.71
C ILE A 89 -24.35 -36.32 -3.34
N ASN A 90 -23.14 -36.88 -3.29
CA ASN A 90 -21.95 -36.28 -3.90
C ASN A 90 -22.05 -36.18 -5.43
N MET A 91 -22.63 -37.18 -6.07
CA MET A 91 -22.83 -37.22 -7.53
C MET A 91 -23.90 -36.22 -7.96
N THR A 92 -24.93 -36.06 -7.13
CA THR A 92 -26.00 -35.07 -7.29
C THR A 92 -25.45 -33.65 -7.24
N ILE A 93 -24.65 -33.32 -6.22
CA ILE A 93 -24.06 -31.99 -6.08
C ILE A 93 -22.96 -31.74 -7.13
N ALA A 94 -22.21 -32.77 -7.55
CA ALA A 94 -21.24 -32.67 -8.63
C ALA A 94 -21.91 -32.35 -9.98
N LYS A 95 -23.02 -33.02 -10.30
CA LYS A 95 -23.83 -32.74 -11.51
C LYS A 95 -24.45 -31.35 -11.48
N LEU A 96 -24.92 -30.90 -10.32
CA LEU A 96 -25.33 -29.51 -10.10
C LEU A 96 -24.18 -28.55 -10.43
N ASN A 97 -22.98 -28.80 -9.90
CA ASN A 97 -21.82 -27.95 -10.17
C ASN A 97 -21.48 -27.88 -11.68
N GLU A 98 -21.58 -29.00 -12.40
CA GLU A 98 -21.35 -29.04 -13.84
C GLU A 98 -22.41 -28.25 -14.62
N HIS A 99 -23.70 -28.44 -14.28
CA HIS A 99 -24.80 -27.70 -14.90
C HIS A 99 -24.68 -26.18 -14.71
N PHE A 100 -24.34 -25.74 -13.50
CA PHE A 100 -24.21 -24.32 -13.16
C PHE A 100 -23.05 -23.60 -13.85
N ASN A 101 -21.92 -24.30 -14.04
CA ASN A 101 -20.75 -23.70 -14.69
C ASN A 101 -20.94 -23.58 -16.20
N ASN A 102 -21.79 -24.43 -16.79
CA ASN A 102 -22.00 -24.52 -18.22
C ASN A 102 -23.17 -23.66 -18.72
N ASP A 103 -24.14 -23.28 -17.87
CA ASP A 103 -25.26 -22.43 -18.26
C ASP A 103 -24.97 -20.93 -18.05
N PRO A 104 -24.73 -20.15 -19.12
CA PRO A 104 -24.46 -18.72 -19.03
C PRO A 104 -25.64 -17.90 -18.48
N ASN A 105 -26.88 -18.40 -18.58
CA ASN A 105 -28.06 -17.70 -18.08
C ASN A 105 -28.16 -17.74 -16.54
N ILE A 106 -27.50 -18.70 -15.90
CA ILE A 106 -27.52 -18.90 -14.44
C ILE A 106 -26.27 -18.28 -13.79
N ARG A 107 -25.13 -18.30 -14.49
CA ARG A 107 -23.83 -17.85 -13.97
C ARG A 107 -23.79 -16.39 -13.47
N TYR A 108 -24.63 -15.51 -14.01
CA TYR A 108 -24.67 -14.09 -13.67
C TYR A 108 -25.82 -13.69 -12.72
N LYS A 109 -26.56 -14.67 -12.21
CA LYS A 109 -27.73 -14.44 -11.35
C LYS A 109 -27.37 -14.52 -9.87
N HIS A 110 -28.11 -13.77 -9.03
CA HIS A 110 -27.95 -13.85 -7.58
C HIS A 110 -28.76 -15.00 -7.03
N ILE A 111 -28.09 -16.10 -6.67
CA ILE A 111 -28.77 -17.37 -6.39
C ILE A 111 -28.71 -17.68 -4.90
N GLN A 112 -29.88 -17.86 -4.28
CA GLN A 112 -29.99 -18.43 -2.93
C GLN A 112 -30.17 -19.94 -3.03
N LEU A 113 -29.29 -20.68 -2.37
CA LEU A 113 -29.39 -22.13 -2.25
C LEU A 113 -30.07 -22.49 -0.91
N ILE A 114 -31.14 -23.27 -0.96
CA ILE A 114 -31.76 -23.85 0.23
C ILE A 114 -31.73 -25.37 0.10
N ILE A 115 -31.11 -26.04 1.07
CA ILE A 115 -30.97 -27.49 1.09
C ILE A 115 -31.75 -28.04 2.28
N ASP A 116 -32.79 -28.81 1.98
CA ASP A 116 -33.55 -29.52 3.01
C ASP A 116 -33.01 -30.94 3.18
N LEU A 117 -32.43 -31.21 4.36
CA LEU A 117 -31.91 -32.51 4.73
C LEU A 117 -32.72 -33.19 5.83
N THR A 118 -33.88 -32.65 6.21
CA THR A 118 -34.69 -33.12 7.35
C THR A 118 -35.19 -34.55 7.20
N LEU A 119 -35.45 -35.01 5.98
CA LEU A 119 -35.94 -36.37 5.70
C LEU A 119 -34.81 -37.39 5.47
N SER A 120 -33.54 -36.94 5.45
CA SER A 120 -32.41 -37.79 5.09
C SER A 120 -31.85 -38.57 6.29
N LYS A 121 -32.13 -39.87 6.37
CA LYS A 121 -31.47 -40.78 7.34
C LYS A 121 -29.94 -40.88 7.15
N PHE A 122 -29.40 -40.26 6.10
CA PHE A 122 -27.99 -40.31 5.72
C PHE A 122 -27.07 -39.47 6.64
N ILE A 123 -27.61 -38.50 7.39
CA ILE A 123 -26.82 -37.55 8.20
C ILE A 123 -26.50 -38.07 9.62
N LEU A 124 -26.79 -39.34 9.90
CA LEU A 124 -26.63 -39.92 11.23
C LEU A 124 -25.17 -39.94 11.75
N ASN A 125 -24.16 -39.69 10.90
CA ASN A 125 -22.75 -39.64 11.31
C ASN A 125 -22.03 -38.33 10.89
N PHE A 126 -20.94 -38.02 11.61
CA PHE A 126 -20.13 -36.82 11.38
C PHE A 126 -19.42 -36.82 10.02
N GLU A 127 -19.02 -37.99 9.52
CA GLU A 127 -18.31 -38.10 8.23
C GLU A 127 -19.21 -37.68 7.05
N ASN A 128 -20.46 -38.14 7.03
CA ASN A 128 -21.43 -37.74 6.00
C ASN A 128 -21.77 -36.26 6.13
N PHE A 129 -21.92 -35.74 7.35
CA PHE A 129 -22.09 -34.31 7.59
C PHE A 129 -20.93 -33.50 7.01
N ASN A 130 -19.68 -33.87 7.32
CA ASN A 130 -18.49 -33.18 6.81
C ASN A 130 -18.43 -33.22 5.28
N LEU A 131 -18.68 -34.39 4.69
CA LEU A 131 -18.67 -34.58 3.24
C LEU A 131 -19.71 -33.69 2.53
N ILE A 132 -20.93 -33.60 3.07
CA ILE A 132 -21.99 -32.72 2.55
C ILE A 132 -21.55 -31.26 2.62
N ILE A 133 -21.08 -30.78 3.78
CA ILE A 133 -20.68 -29.38 3.94
C ILE A 133 -19.49 -29.03 3.04
N GLN A 134 -18.50 -29.90 2.90
CA GLN A 134 -17.38 -29.70 1.97
C GLN A 134 -17.86 -29.59 0.51
N THR A 135 -18.89 -30.35 0.15
CA THR A 135 -19.42 -30.34 -1.22
C THR A 135 -20.21 -29.04 -1.49
N ILE A 136 -21.03 -28.61 -0.52
CA ILE A 136 -21.71 -27.30 -0.55
C ILE A 136 -20.69 -26.15 -0.63
N THR A 137 -19.60 -26.26 0.12
CA THR A 137 -18.52 -25.29 0.13
C THR A 137 -17.86 -25.16 -1.24
N LYS A 138 -17.54 -26.29 -1.88
CA LYS A 138 -16.95 -26.31 -3.24
C LYS A 138 -17.88 -25.66 -4.27
N PHE A 139 -19.20 -25.84 -4.12
CA PHE A 139 -20.19 -25.18 -4.96
C PHE A 139 -20.23 -23.66 -4.70
N TYR A 140 -20.40 -23.25 -3.44
CA TYR A 140 -20.48 -21.85 -3.04
C TYR A 140 -19.27 -21.03 -3.50
N LEU A 141 -18.06 -21.58 -3.36
CA LEU A 141 -16.84 -20.89 -3.79
C LEU A 141 -16.71 -20.72 -5.31
N LYS A 142 -17.33 -21.57 -6.12
CA LYS A 142 -17.31 -21.44 -7.58
C LYS A 142 -18.37 -20.46 -8.08
N CYS A 143 -19.45 -20.29 -7.33
CA CYS A 143 -20.55 -19.42 -7.70
C CYS A 143 -20.25 -17.95 -7.34
N LYS A 144 -20.01 -17.11 -8.34
CA LYS A 144 -19.59 -15.71 -8.15
C LYS A 144 -20.64 -14.82 -7.46
N PHE A 145 -21.93 -15.13 -7.63
CA PHE A 145 -23.03 -14.29 -7.16
C PHE A 145 -23.99 -15.02 -6.19
N CYS A 146 -23.59 -16.19 -5.66
CA CYS A 146 -24.44 -16.94 -4.74
C CYS A 146 -24.56 -16.26 -3.37
N LEU A 147 -25.78 -16.24 -2.84
CA LEU A 147 -26.05 -15.90 -1.46
C LEU A 147 -25.68 -17.07 -0.52
N PRO A 148 -25.45 -16.81 0.78
CA PRO A 148 -25.04 -17.84 1.74
C PRO A 148 -26.06 -18.99 1.81
N PRO A 149 -25.68 -20.26 1.55
CA PRO A 149 -26.61 -21.37 1.58
C PRO A 149 -27.33 -21.54 2.92
N ILE A 150 -28.61 -21.84 2.86
CA ILE A 150 -29.44 -22.21 4.02
C ILE A 150 -29.58 -23.74 4.01
N VAL A 151 -29.20 -24.40 5.10
CA VAL A 151 -29.26 -25.87 5.22
C VAL A 151 -30.11 -26.25 6.42
N LEU A 152 -31.14 -27.05 6.20
CA LEU A 152 -32.03 -27.55 7.24
C LEU A 152 -31.59 -28.95 7.67
N PHE A 153 -31.41 -29.16 8.97
CA PHE A 153 -30.99 -30.43 9.56
C PHE A 153 -32.03 -30.97 10.54
N ASP A 154 -32.28 -32.29 10.48
CA ASP A 154 -32.94 -33.03 11.55
C ASP A 154 -31.91 -33.51 12.60
N LEU A 155 -31.19 -32.56 13.19
CA LEU A 155 -30.22 -32.80 14.26
C LEU A 155 -30.57 -31.94 15.46
N SER A 156 -30.24 -32.41 16.66
CA SER A 156 -30.29 -31.57 17.85
C SER A 156 -29.27 -30.43 17.73
N HIS A 157 -29.62 -29.25 18.21
CA HIS A 157 -28.76 -28.07 18.11
C HIS A 157 -27.38 -28.28 18.77
N THR A 158 -27.29 -29.04 19.87
CA THR A 158 -26.03 -29.33 20.54
C THR A 158 -25.10 -30.19 19.67
N ILE A 159 -25.64 -31.22 19.00
CA ILE A 159 -24.88 -32.06 18.08
C ILE A 159 -24.44 -31.26 16.87
N LEU A 160 -25.36 -30.51 16.27
CA LEU A 160 -25.07 -29.67 15.11
C LEU A 160 -23.97 -28.65 15.44
N PHE A 161 -24.09 -27.90 16.54
CA PHE A 161 -23.08 -26.93 16.94
C PHE A 161 -21.70 -27.57 17.22
N LYS A 162 -21.67 -28.75 17.85
CA LYS A 162 -20.41 -29.48 18.09
C LYS A 162 -19.75 -29.88 16.77
N TRP A 163 -20.53 -30.40 15.84
CA TRP A 163 -20.02 -30.82 14.53
C TRP A 163 -19.57 -29.62 13.69
N THR A 164 -20.34 -28.54 13.66
CA THR A 164 -19.99 -27.30 12.94
C THR A 164 -18.72 -26.68 13.49
N LYS A 165 -18.56 -26.61 14.82
CA LYS A 165 -17.33 -26.11 15.47
C LYS A 165 -16.10 -26.94 15.12
N THR A 166 -16.27 -28.24 14.89
CA THR A 166 -15.18 -29.13 14.50
C THR A 166 -14.74 -28.88 13.06
N ILE A 167 -15.68 -28.63 12.15
CA ILE A 167 -15.37 -28.43 10.72
C ILE A 167 -15.09 -26.98 10.34
N VAL A 168 -15.54 -25.98 11.10
CA VAL A 168 -15.49 -24.56 10.68
C VAL A 168 -14.09 -24.11 10.30
N TYR A 169 -13.05 -24.58 11.02
CA TYR A 169 -11.65 -24.26 10.74
C TYR A 169 -11.10 -24.97 9.49
N GLN A 170 -11.70 -26.08 9.06
CA GLN A 170 -11.38 -26.79 7.82
C GLN A 170 -12.02 -26.11 6.60
N LEU A 171 -13.07 -25.32 6.80
CA LEU A 171 -13.76 -24.61 5.73
C LEU A 171 -12.97 -23.35 5.31
N PRO A 172 -13.04 -22.94 4.04
CA PRO A 172 -12.49 -21.68 3.55
C PRO A 172 -13.04 -20.47 4.33
N VAL A 173 -12.21 -19.46 4.56
CA VAL A 173 -12.57 -18.25 5.35
C VAL A 173 -13.78 -17.49 4.78
N ARG A 174 -13.99 -17.56 3.46
CA ARG A 174 -15.10 -16.89 2.76
C ARG A 174 -16.42 -17.67 2.79
N PHE A 175 -16.43 -18.92 3.24
CA PHE A 175 -17.62 -19.77 3.17
C PHE A 175 -18.62 -19.41 4.27
N GLN A 176 -19.73 -18.77 3.88
CA GLN A 176 -20.85 -18.40 4.73
C GLN A 176 -22.02 -19.37 4.56
N SER A 177 -22.70 -19.72 5.65
CA SER A 177 -23.93 -20.52 5.58
C SER A 177 -24.81 -20.33 6.81
N ILE A 178 -26.08 -20.71 6.68
CA ILE A 178 -27.07 -20.66 7.76
C ILE A 178 -27.58 -22.07 7.98
N PHE A 179 -27.35 -22.64 9.16
CA PHE A 179 -27.84 -23.95 9.53
C PHE A 179 -29.04 -23.84 10.43
N LEU A 180 -30.14 -24.47 10.03
CA LEU A 180 -31.40 -24.46 10.74
C LEU A 180 -31.68 -25.85 11.30
N THR A 181 -32.24 -25.89 12.50
CA THR A 181 -32.69 -27.13 13.15
C THR A 181 -34.21 -27.16 13.22
N ASN A 182 -34.77 -28.37 13.32
CA ASN A 182 -36.20 -28.62 13.48
C ASN A 182 -36.83 -27.97 14.74
N LYS A 183 -36.03 -27.45 15.67
CA LYS A 183 -36.48 -26.73 16.87
C LYS A 183 -36.40 -25.19 16.75
N GLN A 184 -36.42 -24.65 15.53
CA GLN A 184 -36.36 -23.20 15.26
C GLN A 184 -35.06 -22.51 15.74
N GLN A 185 -33.99 -23.27 15.95
CA GLN A 185 -32.69 -22.71 16.31
C GLN A 185 -31.81 -22.61 15.06
N SER A 186 -31.05 -21.52 14.99
CA SER A 186 -30.20 -21.19 13.84
C SER A 186 -28.75 -21.04 14.28
N ILE A 187 -27.84 -21.53 13.44
CA ILE A 187 -26.39 -21.39 13.60
C ILE A 187 -25.89 -20.74 12.32
N PHE A 188 -25.32 -19.55 12.47
CA PHE A 188 -24.71 -18.83 11.36
C PHE A 188 -23.23 -19.20 11.31
N VAL A 189 -22.72 -19.44 10.10
CA VAL A 189 -21.34 -19.77 9.82
C VAL A 189 -20.69 -18.60 9.10
N ARG A 190 -19.54 -18.15 9.63
CA ARG A 190 -18.65 -17.06 9.20
C ARG A 190 -18.60 -16.74 7.69
N PRO A 191 -18.25 -15.52 7.27
CA PRO A 191 -18.28 -14.28 8.04
C PRO A 191 -19.73 -13.84 8.32
N ILE A 192 -20.00 -13.31 9.51
CA ILE A 192 -21.34 -12.95 9.94
C ILE A 192 -21.38 -11.48 10.30
N ILE A 193 -22.26 -10.74 9.64
CA ILE A 193 -22.46 -9.32 9.91
C ILE A 193 -23.48 -9.22 11.05
N ASN A 194 -23.01 -8.88 12.25
CA ASN A 194 -23.82 -8.65 13.43
C ASN A 194 -23.84 -7.14 13.73
N GLY A 195 -24.70 -6.41 13.03
CA GLY A 195 -24.70 -4.95 13.06
C GLY A 195 -23.41 -4.37 12.49
N CYS A 196 -22.61 -3.76 13.37
CA CYS A 196 -21.34 -3.14 13.01
C CYS A 196 -20.17 -4.11 13.02
N GLN A 197 -20.30 -5.24 13.70
CA GLN A 197 -19.23 -6.21 13.83
C GLN A 197 -19.31 -7.27 12.75
N CYS A 198 -18.16 -7.62 12.16
CA CYS A 198 -18.02 -8.83 11.38
C CYS A 198 -17.40 -9.93 12.24
N ILE A 199 -18.17 -10.99 12.47
CA ILE A 199 -17.77 -12.15 13.26
C ILE A 199 -17.26 -13.22 12.29
N ASN A 200 -15.97 -13.55 12.38
CA ASN A 200 -15.33 -14.58 11.56
C ASN A 200 -15.36 -15.98 12.22
N ASP A 201 -16.46 -16.29 12.90
CA ASP A 201 -16.67 -17.56 13.60
C ASP A 201 -18.15 -18.00 13.51
N LEU A 202 -18.57 -18.98 14.30
CA LEU A 202 -19.95 -19.38 14.46
C LEU A 202 -20.71 -18.37 15.33
N PHE A 203 -21.92 -17.99 14.92
CA PHE A 203 -22.82 -17.16 15.72
C PHE A 203 -24.14 -17.87 15.99
N GLN A 204 -24.54 -17.88 17.25
CA GLN A 204 -25.81 -18.41 17.70
C GLN A 204 -26.67 -17.27 18.26
N PRO A 205 -27.65 -16.76 17.49
CA PRO A 205 -28.59 -15.78 18.01
C PRO A 205 -29.48 -16.43 19.08
N GLN A 206 -29.63 -15.76 20.22
CA GLN A 206 -30.45 -16.23 21.34
C GLN A 206 -31.66 -15.32 21.59
N SER A 207 -31.55 -14.05 21.20
CA SER A 207 -32.56 -13.02 21.42
C SER A 207 -33.12 -12.46 20.10
N LYS A 208 -34.28 -11.80 20.16
CA LYS A 208 -34.82 -11.02 19.02
C LYS A 208 -33.85 -9.91 18.58
N ASP A 209 -33.09 -9.36 19.52
CA ASP A 209 -32.10 -8.31 19.24
C ASP A 209 -30.90 -8.84 18.46
N ASP A 210 -30.49 -10.10 18.69
CA ASP A 210 -29.44 -10.71 17.87
C ASP A 210 -29.89 -10.85 16.41
N PHE A 211 -31.14 -11.24 16.20
CA PHE A 211 -31.73 -11.32 14.87
C PHE A 211 -31.93 -9.94 14.22
N SER A 212 -32.25 -8.90 15.00
CA SER A 212 -32.36 -7.53 14.47
C SER A 212 -30.99 -7.00 14.05
N LYS A 213 -29.93 -7.28 14.83
CA LYS A 213 -28.56 -6.90 14.49
C LYS A 213 -28.03 -7.61 13.25
N LEU A 214 -28.34 -8.89 13.06
CA LEU A 214 -28.01 -9.62 11.83
C LEU A 214 -28.65 -9.00 10.56
N ARG A 215 -29.73 -8.22 10.72
CA ARG A 215 -30.36 -7.47 9.63
C ARG A 215 -29.73 -6.10 9.37
N THR A 216 -28.93 -5.61 10.31
CA THR A 216 -28.23 -4.33 10.15
C THR A 216 -26.83 -4.59 9.59
N THR A 217 -26.50 -3.89 8.50
CA THR A 217 -25.17 -3.97 7.89
C THR A 217 -24.24 -2.92 8.48
N TYR A 218 -22.92 -3.14 8.39
CA TYR A 218 -21.91 -2.16 8.81
C TYR A 218 -22.04 -0.79 8.09
N LYS A 219 -22.75 -0.73 6.96
CA LYS A 219 -23.03 0.51 6.22
C LYS A 219 -24.05 1.40 6.94
N ASN A 220 -25.03 0.78 7.59
CA ASN A 220 -26.15 1.45 8.26
C ASN A 220 -25.97 1.48 9.78
N CYS A 221 -24.71 1.40 10.22
CA CYS A 221 -24.39 1.46 11.63
C CYS A 221 -24.78 2.78 12.25
N ASN A 222 -25.27 2.72 13.48
CA ASN A 222 -25.55 3.89 14.29
C ASN A 222 -25.08 3.58 15.71
N PHE A 223 -24.10 4.35 16.17
CA PHE A 223 -23.53 4.23 17.50
C PHE A 223 -24.33 5.01 18.56
N ASN A 224 -25.50 5.58 18.22
CA ASN A 224 -26.44 6.18 19.16
C ASN A 224 -25.78 7.16 20.15
N GLN A 225 -24.91 8.04 19.65
CA GLN A 225 -24.21 9.05 20.46
C GLN A 225 -23.30 8.47 21.56
N THR A 226 -22.88 7.21 21.46
CA THR A 226 -21.88 6.63 22.36
C THR A 226 -20.57 7.40 22.26
N TYR A 227 -19.86 7.51 23.39
CA TYR A 227 -18.53 8.08 23.42
C TYR A 227 -17.51 7.01 22.99
N LEU A 228 -16.81 7.29 21.90
CA LEU A 228 -15.64 6.54 21.46
C LEU A 228 -14.37 7.31 21.83
N SER A 229 -13.46 6.63 22.49
CA SER A 229 -12.16 7.13 22.90
C SER A 229 -11.11 6.84 21.82
N THR A 230 -10.39 7.86 21.37
CA THR A 230 -9.30 7.74 20.40
C THR A 230 -8.00 8.24 20.96
N SER A 231 -6.92 7.49 20.75
CA SER A 231 -5.58 7.93 21.09
C SER A 231 -4.90 8.63 19.91
N VAL A 232 -4.21 9.74 20.19
CA VAL A 232 -3.53 10.60 19.20
C VAL A 232 -2.10 10.90 19.62
N VAL A 233 -1.25 11.32 18.69
CA VAL A 233 0.09 11.86 18.96
C VAL A 233 0.11 13.38 18.78
N SER A 234 1.01 14.10 19.44
CA SER A 234 1.11 15.57 19.39
C SER A 234 2.44 16.04 18.77
N LEU A 235 2.84 15.40 17.67
CA LEU A 235 4.09 15.77 17.01
C LEU A 235 3.90 17.02 16.15
N VAL A 236 4.75 18.02 16.40
CA VAL A 236 4.76 19.31 15.70
C VAL A 236 4.92 19.14 14.18
N ASP A 237 5.64 18.09 13.76
CA ASP A 237 6.00 17.84 12.35
C ASP A 237 5.10 16.78 11.68
N SER A 238 4.05 16.32 12.37
CA SER A 238 3.16 15.28 11.85
C SER A 238 2.07 15.85 10.95
N VAL A 239 2.19 15.60 9.64
CA VAL A 239 1.21 16.03 8.61
C VAL A 239 -0.17 15.41 8.82
N TYR A 240 -0.20 14.13 9.20
CA TYR A 240 -1.45 13.37 9.32
C TYR A 240 -2.16 13.61 10.64
N CYS A 241 -1.46 14.15 11.64
CA CYS A 241 -1.99 14.32 12.98
C CYS A 241 -1.49 15.61 13.59
N VAL A 242 -2.35 16.62 13.51
CA VAL A 242 -2.16 17.94 14.14
C VAL A 242 -3.34 18.15 15.08
N VAL A 243 -3.06 18.03 16.38
CA VAL A 243 -4.05 18.10 17.45
C VAL A 243 -3.70 19.22 18.41
N LYS A 244 -4.69 20.04 18.77
CA LYS A 244 -4.55 21.08 19.79
C LYS A 244 -5.24 20.65 21.08
N PHE A 245 -4.46 20.59 22.16
CA PHE A 245 -4.94 20.35 23.52
C PHE A 245 -5.23 21.68 24.22
N GLU A 246 -6.27 21.73 25.04
CA GLU A 246 -6.48 22.77 26.04
C GLU A 246 -5.51 22.60 27.22
N PRO A 247 -5.30 23.67 28.01
CA PRO A 247 -4.47 23.61 29.22
C PRO A 247 -4.94 22.56 30.25
N ASP A 248 -6.21 22.18 30.22
CA ASP A 248 -6.81 21.14 31.07
C ASP A 248 -6.64 19.71 30.51
N GLY A 249 -6.03 19.58 29.32
CA GLY A 249 -5.82 18.31 28.62
C GLY A 249 -6.96 17.90 27.67
N THR A 250 -8.05 18.67 27.58
CA THR A 250 -9.14 18.37 26.66
C THR A 250 -8.80 18.76 25.22
N VAL A 251 -9.11 17.91 24.24
CA VAL A 251 -8.81 18.20 22.83
C VAL A 251 -9.94 19.00 22.21
N ILE A 252 -9.62 20.21 21.73
CA ILE A 252 -10.60 21.07 21.04
C ILE A 252 -10.77 20.62 19.60
N GLN A 253 -9.65 20.49 18.87
CA GLN A 253 -9.66 20.41 17.40
C GLN A 253 -8.48 19.61 16.84
N HIS A 254 -8.81 18.69 15.93
CA HIS A 254 -7.89 17.93 15.08
C HIS A 254 -7.97 18.52 13.66
N TYR A 255 -6.91 19.19 13.20
CA TYR A 255 -6.91 19.98 11.95
C TYR A 255 -6.40 19.22 10.72
N SER A 256 -5.69 18.13 10.95
CA SER A 256 -5.09 17.33 9.87
C SER A 256 -6.12 16.50 9.09
N PRO A 257 -5.71 15.89 7.95
CA PRO A 257 -6.57 15.02 7.16
C PRO A 257 -7.28 13.92 7.94
N ASP A 258 -6.60 13.24 8.88
CA ASP A 258 -7.21 12.26 9.79
C ASP A 258 -8.36 12.89 10.61
N GLY A 259 -8.19 14.12 11.08
CA GLY A 259 -9.20 14.82 11.87
C GLY A 259 -10.45 15.13 11.07
N GLN A 260 -10.29 15.46 9.78
CA GLN A 260 -11.41 15.65 8.86
C GLN A 260 -12.13 14.32 8.60
N LEU A 261 -11.38 13.25 8.37
CA LEU A 261 -11.94 11.91 8.18
C LEU A 261 -12.72 11.43 9.40
N LEU A 262 -12.19 11.67 10.60
CA LEU A 262 -12.89 11.38 11.86
C LEU A 262 -14.20 12.15 12.01
N ARG A 263 -14.25 13.42 11.58
CA ARG A 263 -15.49 14.21 11.60
C ARG A 263 -16.56 13.63 10.66
N LEU A 264 -16.15 13.16 9.48
CA LEU A 264 -17.06 12.52 8.52
C LEU A 264 -17.62 11.21 9.06
N LEU A 265 -16.77 10.39 9.67
CA LEU A 265 -17.21 9.16 10.34
C LEU A 265 -18.15 9.45 11.51
N LYS A 266 -17.81 10.46 12.31
CA LYS A 266 -18.63 10.91 13.44
C LYS A 266 -20.04 11.27 12.96
N SER A 267 -20.16 12.01 11.85
CA SER A 267 -21.46 12.35 11.27
C SER A 267 -22.18 11.15 10.65
N LYS A 268 -21.45 10.25 9.97
CA LYS A 268 -22.03 9.09 9.28
C LYS A 268 -22.58 8.04 10.26
N TYR A 269 -21.82 7.74 11.31
CA TYR A 269 -22.13 6.66 12.25
C TYR A 269 -22.64 7.17 13.62
N ASN A 270 -22.81 8.49 13.78
CA ASN A 270 -23.49 9.11 14.93
C ASN A 270 -22.90 8.72 16.30
N PHE A 271 -21.60 8.95 16.48
CA PHE A 271 -20.90 8.79 17.77
C PHE A 271 -20.32 10.12 18.28
N LYS A 272 -19.83 10.12 19.53
CA LYS A 272 -19.06 11.22 20.13
C LYS A 272 -17.61 10.80 20.29
N LEU A 273 -16.69 11.77 20.29
CA LEU A 273 -15.26 11.54 20.38
C LEU A 273 -14.71 12.06 21.70
N HIS A 274 -13.86 11.26 22.32
CA HIS A 274 -12.97 11.65 23.40
C HIS A 274 -11.54 11.35 22.95
N PHE A 275 -10.61 12.28 23.12
CA PHE A 275 -9.22 12.12 22.67
C PHE A 275 -8.29 11.92 23.88
N ASN A 276 -7.38 10.97 23.76
CA ASN A 276 -6.33 10.70 24.73
C ASN A 276 -4.96 10.99 24.09
N ASP A 277 -4.10 11.71 24.80
CA ASP A 277 -2.73 11.97 24.35
C ASP A 277 -1.82 10.76 24.61
N ALA A 278 -1.20 10.24 23.56
CA ALA A 278 -0.25 9.13 23.60
C ALA A 278 1.23 9.59 23.69
N LYS A 279 1.50 10.86 24.05
CA LYS A 279 2.84 11.39 24.33
C LYS A 279 3.84 11.14 23.19
N ASP A 280 3.45 11.51 21.98
CA ASP A 280 4.27 11.44 20.75
C ASP A 280 4.73 10.03 20.32
N VAL A 281 4.16 8.97 20.90
CA VAL A 281 4.50 7.59 20.54
C VAL A 281 3.30 6.89 19.90
N TRP A 282 3.47 6.40 18.68
CA TRP A 282 2.45 5.58 18.01
C TRP A 282 2.33 4.17 18.59
N GLY A 283 3.44 3.57 18.99
CA GLY A 283 3.43 2.18 19.39
C GLY A 283 4.82 1.59 19.38
N PHE A 284 5.45 1.56 20.54
CA PHE A 284 6.79 1.02 20.71
C PHE A 284 6.79 0.06 21.90
N ARG A 285 7.62 -0.98 21.82
CA ARG A 285 7.74 -1.96 22.90
C ARG A 285 8.96 -1.62 23.74
N GLU A 286 8.74 -1.26 25.00
CA GLU A 286 9.79 -0.86 25.95
C GLU A 286 9.65 -1.74 27.19
N ASN A 287 10.71 -2.42 27.62
CA ASN A 287 10.70 -3.32 28.78
C ASN A 287 9.59 -4.40 28.75
N GLY A 288 9.23 -4.87 27.56
CA GLY A 288 8.22 -5.91 27.36
C GLY A 288 6.78 -5.39 27.25
N THR A 289 6.50 -4.15 27.65
CA THR A 289 5.19 -3.51 27.57
C THR A 289 5.08 -2.61 26.34
N TRP A 290 3.85 -2.43 25.85
CA TRP A 290 3.57 -1.51 24.75
C TRP A 290 3.26 -0.13 25.31
N ILE A 291 3.88 0.89 24.72
CA ILE A 291 3.62 2.30 25.05
C ILE A 291 3.10 3.06 23.83
N GLY A 292 2.53 4.24 24.07
CA GLY A 292 1.94 5.07 23.03
C GLY A 292 0.54 4.59 22.62
N ILE A 293 0.11 4.94 21.41
CA ILE A 293 -1.24 4.61 20.93
C ILE A 293 -1.51 3.10 21.04
N ILE A 294 -0.59 2.24 20.60
CA ILE A 294 -0.78 0.78 20.73
C ILE A 294 -0.86 0.33 22.19
N GLY A 295 -0.08 0.92 23.10
CA GLY A 295 -0.21 0.65 24.53
C GLY A 295 -1.62 0.96 25.03
N HIS A 296 -2.16 2.13 24.68
CA HIS A 296 -3.52 2.52 25.05
C HIS A 296 -4.60 1.57 24.50
N LEU A 297 -4.40 0.98 23.32
CA LEU A 297 -5.33 -0.02 22.77
C LEU A 297 -5.24 -1.36 23.47
N VAL A 298 -4.02 -1.80 23.80
CA VAL A 298 -3.80 -3.07 24.51
C VAL A 298 -4.32 -2.99 25.95
N ASP A 299 -4.13 -1.84 26.61
CA ASP A 299 -4.55 -1.60 27.98
C ASP A 299 -6.03 -1.21 28.11
N GLY A 300 -6.77 -1.09 27.00
CA GLY A 300 -8.19 -0.73 27.00
C GLY A 300 -8.49 0.73 27.35
N ILE A 301 -7.49 1.61 27.24
CA ILE A 301 -7.61 3.06 27.48
C ILE A 301 -8.31 3.75 26.30
N SER A 302 -8.18 3.21 25.08
CA SER A 302 -8.82 3.74 23.88
C SER A 302 -9.49 2.68 23.02
N ASP A 303 -10.61 3.05 22.40
CA ASP A 303 -11.38 2.20 21.49
C ASP A 303 -10.72 2.07 20.10
N PHE A 304 -9.97 3.10 19.69
CA PHE A 304 -9.15 3.07 18.49
C PHE A 304 -8.00 4.09 18.56
N GLY A 305 -7.04 3.94 17.64
CA GLY A 305 -5.87 4.80 17.52
C GLY A 305 -5.86 5.49 16.17
N SER A 306 -6.06 6.80 16.16
CA SER A 306 -5.95 7.61 14.94
C SER A 306 -4.50 8.07 14.71
N CYS A 307 -4.30 9.11 13.90
CA CYS A 307 -2.98 9.65 13.56
C CYS A 307 -2.14 8.68 12.73
N SER A 308 -2.80 8.08 11.75
CA SER A 308 -2.27 7.25 10.65
C SER A 308 -0.87 6.73 10.89
N MET A 309 -0.78 5.49 11.37
CA MET A 309 0.47 4.88 11.77
C MET A 309 0.89 3.77 10.80
N MET A 310 2.19 3.54 10.71
CA MET A 310 2.72 2.45 9.91
C MET A 310 2.32 1.09 10.49
N ALA A 311 1.61 0.29 9.70
CA ALA A 311 1.24 -1.07 10.05
C ALA A 311 2.46 -2.00 9.92
N THR A 312 3.06 -2.40 11.05
CA THR A 312 4.19 -3.33 11.07
C THR A 312 3.76 -4.73 11.51
N ARG A 313 4.57 -5.74 11.17
CA ARG A 313 4.33 -7.14 11.55
C ARG A 313 4.22 -7.31 13.06
N VAL A 314 5.11 -6.67 13.82
CA VAL A 314 5.15 -6.75 15.29
C VAL A 314 3.91 -6.13 15.91
N ARG A 315 3.44 -4.99 15.38
CA ARG A 315 2.23 -4.32 15.86
C ARG A 315 0.96 -5.12 15.56
N ARG A 316 0.87 -5.74 14.37
CA ARG A 316 -0.29 -6.56 13.94
C ARG A 316 -0.53 -7.81 14.82
N GLN A 317 0.45 -8.21 15.63
CA GLN A 317 0.30 -9.30 16.59
C GLN A 317 -0.62 -8.92 17.76
N VAL A 318 -0.63 -7.64 18.17
CA VAL A 318 -1.36 -7.17 19.36
C VAL A 318 -2.59 -6.33 19.03
N VAL A 319 -2.62 -5.68 17.87
CA VAL A 319 -3.75 -4.87 17.39
C VAL A 319 -4.15 -5.28 15.98
N ASP A 320 -5.37 -4.92 15.58
CA ASP A 320 -5.80 -4.93 14.20
C ASP A 320 -5.66 -3.54 13.58
N PHE A 321 -5.73 -3.46 12.26
CA PHE A 321 -5.62 -2.21 11.51
C PHE A 321 -6.81 -2.07 10.57
N THR A 322 -7.17 -0.82 10.28
CA THR A 322 -8.05 -0.49 9.16
C THR A 322 -7.34 -0.76 7.83
N ASP A 323 -8.09 -0.62 6.74
CA ASP A 323 -7.51 -0.52 5.40
C ASP A 323 -6.64 0.74 5.29
N SER A 324 -5.81 0.76 4.23
CA SER A 324 -4.81 1.82 4.03
C SER A 324 -5.48 3.15 3.76
N ILE A 325 -5.22 4.11 4.65
CA ILE A 325 -5.68 5.49 4.49
C ILE A 325 -4.69 6.24 3.59
N TYR A 326 -3.40 6.03 3.81
CA TYR A 326 -2.33 6.58 2.98
C TYR A 326 -1.32 5.50 2.60
N ILE A 327 -0.68 5.71 1.45
CA ILE A 327 0.48 4.94 1.02
C ILE A 327 1.65 5.92 0.97
N GLU A 328 2.65 5.68 1.81
CA GLU A 328 3.83 6.54 1.93
C GLU A 328 5.09 5.81 1.51
N GLN A 329 6.06 6.59 1.02
CA GLN A 329 7.39 6.08 0.68
C GLN A 329 8.37 6.44 1.78
N MET A 330 9.20 5.48 2.19
CA MET A 330 10.36 5.75 3.04
C MET A 330 11.48 6.33 2.18
N VAL A 331 11.93 7.53 2.50
CA VAL A 331 12.97 8.26 1.77
C VAL A 331 14.04 8.75 2.73
N PHE A 332 15.19 9.12 2.19
CA PHE A 332 16.28 9.73 2.94
C PHE A 332 16.45 11.19 2.54
N LEU A 333 16.72 12.02 3.54
CA LEU A 333 16.99 13.44 3.40
C LEU A 333 18.44 13.73 3.76
N THR A 334 19.07 14.61 2.99
CA THR A 334 20.41 15.12 3.24
C THR A 334 20.44 16.62 2.95
N LEU A 335 21.47 17.30 3.43
CA LEU A 335 21.73 18.65 2.93
C LEU A 335 22.00 18.57 1.42
N GLU A 336 21.55 19.57 0.66
CA GLU A 336 21.88 19.63 -0.78
C GLU A 336 23.41 19.70 -0.96
N PRO A 337 23.99 18.99 -1.96
CA PRO A 337 25.44 18.93 -2.11
C PRO A 337 26.05 20.31 -2.33
N SER A 338 27.23 20.53 -1.75
CA SER A 338 27.96 21.77 -1.97
C SER A 338 28.45 21.90 -3.42
N ILE A 339 28.64 23.15 -3.85
CA ILE A 339 29.37 23.44 -5.09
C ILE A 339 30.78 22.86 -4.94
N LYS A 340 31.15 22.00 -5.89
CA LYS A 340 32.46 21.38 -5.96
C LYS A 340 33.51 22.47 -6.16
N LYS A 341 34.48 22.55 -5.26
CA LYS A 341 35.62 23.45 -5.43
C LYS A 341 36.41 23.03 -6.66
N HIS A 342 36.57 23.94 -7.61
CA HIS A 342 37.43 23.74 -8.76
C HIS A 342 38.87 24.08 -8.39
N ASP A 343 39.63 23.07 -7.95
CA ASP A 343 41.05 23.26 -7.61
C ASP A 343 41.92 23.54 -8.85
N PHE A 344 41.43 23.24 -10.06
CA PHE A 344 42.08 23.54 -11.34
C PHE A 344 41.07 24.07 -12.37
N LEU A 345 41.35 25.24 -12.94
CA LEU A 345 40.56 25.89 -14.00
C LEU A 345 40.64 25.18 -15.36
N ILE A 346 41.46 24.14 -15.50
CA ILE A 346 41.57 23.38 -16.75
C ILE A 346 40.53 22.25 -16.68
N PRO A 347 39.65 22.09 -17.69
CA PRO A 347 38.74 20.96 -17.75
C PRO A 347 39.53 19.64 -17.87
N HIS A 348 39.92 19.08 -16.73
CA HIS A 348 40.94 18.03 -16.61
C HIS A 348 40.48 16.69 -17.24
N ASN A 349 39.18 16.41 -17.16
CA ASN A 349 38.67 15.06 -17.43
C ASN A 349 38.43 14.77 -18.93
N ILE A 350 38.20 15.80 -19.77
CA ILE A 350 37.98 15.61 -21.22
C ILE A 350 39.29 15.78 -22.00
N PHE A 351 40.20 16.61 -21.48
CA PHE A 351 41.35 17.05 -22.29
C PHE A 351 42.66 16.31 -22.02
N SER A 352 42.76 15.41 -21.03
CA SER A 352 44.05 14.75 -20.72
C SER A 352 44.66 14.04 -21.94
N ILE A 353 43.86 13.30 -22.72
CA ILE A 353 44.33 12.63 -23.93
C ILE A 353 44.46 13.57 -25.14
N VAL A 354 43.57 14.56 -25.23
CA VAL A 354 43.57 15.55 -26.33
C VAL A 354 44.78 16.46 -26.24
N TRP A 355 45.17 16.89 -25.04
CA TRP A 355 46.38 17.66 -24.78
C TRP A 355 47.62 16.86 -25.16
N LEU A 356 47.68 15.57 -24.82
CA LEU A 356 48.77 14.69 -25.23
C LEU A 356 48.90 14.66 -26.76
N PHE A 357 47.81 14.39 -27.47
CA PHE A 357 47.81 14.38 -28.94
C PHE A 357 48.12 15.76 -29.55
N ASN A 358 47.72 16.85 -28.90
CA ASN A 358 48.03 18.21 -29.35
C ASN A 358 49.53 18.53 -29.21
N VAL A 359 50.16 18.11 -28.12
CA VAL A 359 51.62 18.25 -27.94
C VAL A 359 52.37 17.41 -28.97
N ILE A 360 51.95 16.17 -29.19
CA ILE A 360 52.55 15.29 -30.21
C ILE A 360 52.39 15.89 -31.61
N SER A 361 51.20 16.40 -31.95
CA SER A 361 50.95 17.01 -33.26
C SER A 361 51.78 18.28 -33.45
N LEU A 362 51.93 19.10 -32.41
CA LEU A 362 52.78 20.29 -32.41
C LEU A 362 54.25 19.95 -32.70
N ILE A 363 54.82 18.97 -31.99
CA ILE A 363 56.20 18.51 -32.21
C ILE A 363 56.34 17.96 -33.63
N THR A 364 55.39 17.14 -34.08
CA THR A 364 55.38 16.56 -35.42
C THR A 364 55.35 17.66 -36.49
N TYR A 365 54.55 18.70 -36.31
CA TYR A 365 54.42 19.81 -37.26
C TYR A 365 55.70 20.64 -37.37
N ILE A 366 56.31 20.94 -36.22
CA ILE A 366 57.60 21.64 -36.18
C ILE A 366 58.66 20.82 -36.92
N CYS A 367 58.72 19.51 -36.71
CA CYS A 367 59.64 18.61 -37.40
C CYS A 367 59.40 18.58 -38.92
N ILE A 368 58.14 18.46 -39.38
CA ILE A 368 57.80 18.44 -40.81
C ILE A 368 58.18 19.76 -41.49
N ILE A 369 57.86 20.91 -40.89
CA ILE A 369 58.22 22.22 -41.46
C ILE A 369 59.74 22.41 -41.43
N TYR A 370 60.42 21.99 -40.37
CA TYR A 370 61.87 22.06 -40.28
C TYR A 370 62.54 21.22 -41.37
N LEU A 371 62.15 19.95 -41.53
CA LEU A 371 62.70 19.05 -42.53
C LEU A 371 62.40 19.52 -43.95
N SER A 372 61.15 19.91 -44.24
CA SER A 372 60.79 20.47 -45.54
C SER A 372 61.60 21.73 -45.86
N SER A 373 61.74 22.66 -44.91
CA SER A 373 62.56 23.87 -45.12
C SER A 373 64.02 23.55 -45.44
N ARG A 374 64.58 22.48 -44.85
CA ARG A 374 65.96 22.03 -45.11
C ARG A 374 66.11 21.37 -46.48
N LEU A 375 65.19 20.49 -46.87
CA LEU A 375 65.19 19.80 -48.17
C LEU A 375 65.01 20.77 -49.34
N TRP A 376 64.16 21.79 -49.17
CA TRP A 376 63.99 22.84 -50.18
C TRP A 376 65.20 23.79 -50.26
N ALA A 377 65.86 24.07 -49.14
CA ALA A 377 67.10 24.86 -49.13
C ALA A 377 68.31 24.10 -49.69
N SER A 378 68.33 22.77 -49.67
CA SER A 378 69.39 21.97 -50.30
C SER A 378 69.21 21.86 -51.82
N THR A 379 67.98 21.97 -52.32
CA THR A 379 67.68 21.86 -53.76
C THR A 379 67.71 23.20 -54.50
N LYS A 380 67.58 24.34 -53.81
CA LYS A 380 67.65 25.69 -54.41
C LYS A 380 68.61 26.60 -53.64
N LEU A 381 69.70 27.01 -54.31
CA LEU A 381 70.81 27.81 -53.74
C LEU A 381 70.44 29.23 -53.23
N ILE A 382 69.23 29.72 -53.49
CA ILE A 382 68.83 31.13 -53.27
C ILE A 382 67.89 31.31 -52.05
N ILE A 383 67.55 30.25 -51.31
CA ILE A 383 66.55 30.31 -50.23
C ILE A 383 67.23 30.33 -48.85
N LYS A 384 66.93 31.35 -48.04
CA LYS A 384 67.40 31.48 -46.65
C LYS A 384 66.80 30.36 -45.79
N ARG A 385 67.66 29.62 -45.07
CA ARG A 385 67.25 28.55 -44.15
C ARG A 385 66.51 29.13 -42.95
N LEU A 386 65.35 28.57 -42.61
CA LEU A 386 64.61 28.90 -41.39
C LEU A 386 65.27 28.23 -40.18
N SER A 387 65.45 28.97 -39.08
CA SER A 387 65.94 28.40 -37.83
C SER A 387 64.81 27.62 -37.13
N PHE A 388 65.16 26.53 -36.46
CA PHE A 388 64.22 25.73 -35.65
C PHE A 388 63.48 26.58 -34.62
N MET A 389 64.18 27.50 -33.96
CA MET A 389 63.57 28.43 -33.00
C MET A 389 62.54 29.35 -33.65
N THR A 390 62.82 29.87 -34.84
CA THR A 390 61.89 30.72 -35.59
C THR A 390 60.63 29.95 -35.98
N ILE A 391 60.76 28.70 -36.42
CA ILE A 391 59.61 27.83 -36.76
C ILE A 391 58.77 27.53 -35.51
N THR A 392 59.44 27.18 -34.40
CA THR A 392 58.77 26.87 -33.12
C THR A 392 57.97 28.06 -32.60
N VAL A 393 58.57 29.25 -32.55
CA VAL A 393 57.88 30.48 -32.11
C VAL A 393 56.70 30.82 -33.02
N ARG A 394 56.83 30.62 -34.34
CA ARG A 394 55.72 30.83 -35.28
C ARG A 394 54.57 29.86 -35.04
N ILE A 395 54.86 28.57 -34.87
CA ILE A 395 53.84 27.56 -34.61
C ILE A 395 53.12 27.83 -33.28
N LEU A 396 53.87 28.20 -32.22
CA LEU A 396 53.30 28.61 -30.93
C LEU A 396 52.47 29.90 -31.04
N ALA A 397 52.93 30.88 -31.82
CA ALA A 397 52.16 32.10 -32.09
C ALA A 397 50.81 31.78 -32.74
N MET A 398 50.74 30.82 -33.69
CA MET A 398 49.48 30.36 -34.27
C MET A 398 48.56 29.69 -33.24
N VAL A 399 49.12 28.92 -32.30
CA VAL A 399 48.36 28.30 -31.21
C VAL A 399 47.68 29.35 -30.34
N VAL A 400 48.38 30.43 -30.02
CA VAL A 400 47.88 31.55 -29.19
C VAL A 400 47.15 32.61 -30.03
N ARG A 401 46.90 32.35 -31.33
CA ARG A 401 46.25 33.28 -32.28
C ARG A 401 46.96 34.63 -32.43
N GLN A 402 48.26 34.68 -32.24
CA GLN A 402 49.05 35.87 -32.47
C GLN A 402 49.36 36.04 -33.97
N PRO A 403 49.33 37.27 -34.50
CA PRO A 403 49.64 37.54 -35.90
C PRO A 403 51.13 37.28 -36.19
N ILE A 404 51.42 36.71 -37.36
CA ILE A 404 52.79 36.42 -37.78
C ILE A 404 53.10 37.19 -39.05
N ASN A 405 53.77 38.33 -38.89
CA ASN A 405 53.99 39.30 -39.98
C ASN A 405 54.93 38.78 -41.09
N SER A 406 55.69 37.71 -40.84
CA SER A 406 56.79 37.26 -41.72
C SER A 406 56.51 36.04 -42.63
N ILE A 407 55.31 35.45 -42.59
CA ILE A 407 54.98 34.25 -43.40
C ILE A 407 54.87 34.58 -44.89
N PHE A 408 54.42 35.79 -45.22
CA PHE A 408 54.18 36.25 -46.59
C PHE A 408 55.46 36.41 -47.44
N HIS A 409 56.64 36.32 -46.82
CA HIS A 409 57.92 36.36 -47.53
C HIS A 409 58.44 34.97 -47.96
N GLU A 410 57.72 33.89 -47.62
CA GLU A 410 58.10 32.54 -48.05
C GLU A 410 57.66 32.28 -49.48
N LYS A 411 58.64 32.15 -50.40
CA LYS A 411 58.41 31.92 -51.83
C LYS A 411 57.92 30.49 -52.17
N ILE A 412 57.72 29.62 -51.17
CA ILE A 412 57.45 28.19 -51.36
C ILE A 412 55.98 27.88 -51.04
N ASN A 413 55.20 27.46 -52.04
CA ASN A 413 53.77 27.16 -51.90
C ASN A 413 53.47 25.99 -50.95
N SER A 414 54.34 24.98 -50.87
CA SER A 414 54.13 23.81 -49.99
C SER A 414 54.23 24.15 -48.51
N ILE A 415 55.18 25.01 -48.11
CA ILE A 415 55.32 25.46 -46.71
C ILE A 415 54.15 26.38 -46.32
N ARG A 416 53.68 27.23 -47.25
CA ARG A 416 52.47 28.04 -47.06
C ARG A 416 51.24 27.17 -46.81
N LEU A 417 51.06 26.09 -47.59
CA LEU A 417 49.95 25.16 -47.41
C LEU A 417 50.00 24.50 -46.02
N LEU A 418 51.19 24.10 -45.56
CA LEU A 418 51.37 23.55 -44.21
C LEU A 418 50.94 24.59 -43.15
N TYR A 419 51.50 25.80 -43.17
CA TYR A 419 51.07 26.83 -42.22
C TYR A 419 49.55 27.11 -42.26
N SER A 420 48.92 27.11 -43.44
CA SER A 420 47.47 27.27 -43.56
C SER A 420 46.67 26.13 -42.93
N ILE A 421 47.10 24.87 -43.11
CA ILE A 421 46.45 23.71 -42.51
C ILE A 421 46.57 23.75 -40.99
N TRP A 422 47.76 24.07 -40.46
CA TRP A 422 47.96 24.21 -39.03
C TRP A 422 47.15 25.36 -38.43
N LEU A 423 47.10 26.50 -39.10
CA LEU A 423 46.31 27.65 -38.68
C LEU A 423 44.81 27.30 -38.62
N LEU A 424 44.28 26.61 -39.63
CA LEU A 424 42.90 26.14 -39.62
C LEU A 424 42.63 25.15 -38.48
N ALA A 425 43.54 24.18 -38.28
CA ALA A 425 43.43 23.20 -37.20
C ALA A 425 43.43 23.88 -35.82
N MET A 426 44.35 24.81 -35.58
CA MET A 426 44.42 25.54 -34.31
C MET A 426 43.23 26.47 -34.12
N LEU A 427 42.70 27.10 -35.17
CA LEU A 427 41.48 27.91 -35.11
C LEU A 427 40.29 27.07 -34.60
N ILE A 428 40.09 25.88 -35.17
CA ILE A 428 39.02 24.95 -34.76
C ILE A 428 39.23 24.50 -33.31
N MET A 429 40.44 24.03 -32.97
CA MET A 429 40.77 23.53 -31.63
C MET A 429 40.59 24.58 -30.54
N THR A 430 41.09 25.79 -30.78
CA THR A 430 40.97 26.89 -29.80
C THR A 430 39.52 27.34 -29.64
N ASN A 431 38.71 27.38 -30.70
CA ASN A 431 37.28 27.67 -30.60
C ASN A 431 36.55 26.57 -29.82
N ALA A 432 36.83 25.30 -30.11
CA ALA A 432 36.23 24.17 -29.41
C ALA A 432 36.58 24.17 -27.92
N TYR A 433 37.85 24.43 -27.58
CA TYR A 433 38.29 24.57 -26.19
C TYR A 433 37.55 25.71 -25.48
N THR A 434 37.50 26.90 -26.09
CA THR A 434 36.80 28.05 -25.46
C THR A 434 35.32 27.78 -25.26
N SER A 435 34.64 27.12 -26.21
CA SER A 435 33.21 26.79 -26.07
C SER A 435 32.96 25.82 -24.92
N VAL A 436 33.78 24.77 -24.79
CA VAL A 436 33.67 23.82 -23.66
C VAL A 436 34.00 24.50 -22.34
N PHE A 437 35.06 25.31 -22.31
CA PHE A 437 35.46 26.07 -21.12
C PHE A 437 34.35 27.01 -20.64
N TYR A 438 33.75 27.80 -21.54
CA TYR A 438 32.61 28.66 -21.19
C TYR A 438 31.41 27.84 -20.71
N SER A 439 31.07 26.73 -21.38
CA SER A 439 29.99 25.84 -20.95
C SER A 439 30.23 25.30 -19.52
N THR A 440 31.45 24.87 -19.20
CA THR A 440 31.80 24.40 -17.86
C THR A 440 31.76 25.49 -16.79
N LEU A 441 31.98 26.75 -17.16
CA LEU A 441 31.86 27.89 -16.22
C LEU A 441 30.41 28.32 -16.01
N THR A 442 29.52 28.08 -16.97
CA THR A 442 28.10 28.46 -16.84
C THR A 442 27.31 27.61 -15.85
N ILE A 443 27.67 26.34 -15.67
CA ILE A 443 26.98 25.42 -14.77
C ILE A 443 27.94 25.04 -13.65
N PRO A 444 27.68 25.47 -12.39
CA PRO A 444 28.51 25.04 -11.27
C PRO A 444 28.43 23.52 -11.13
N ALA A 445 29.59 22.87 -11.03
CA ALA A 445 29.63 21.45 -10.70
C ALA A 445 29.28 21.28 -9.22
N TYR A 446 28.30 20.42 -8.92
CA TYR A 446 27.96 20.05 -7.55
C TYR A 446 28.65 18.74 -7.17
N GLU A 447 28.83 18.53 -5.87
CA GLU A 447 29.15 17.21 -5.33
C GLU A 447 28.02 16.22 -5.65
N LYS A 448 28.36 14.93 -5.70
CA LYS A 448 27.36 13.89 -5.98
C LYS A 448 26.38 13.83 -4.80
N ALA A 449 25.09 14.03 -5.08
CA ALA A 449 24.04 13.82 -4.09
C ALA A 449 23.90 12.34 -3.73
N ILE A 450 23.53 12.07 -2.48
CA ILE A 450 23.03 10.76 -2.08
C ILE A 450 21.60 10.69 -2.60
N ASP A 451 21.39 10.02 -3.74
CA ASP A 451 20.09 9.99 -4.42
C ASP A 451 19.50 8.59 -4.57
N THR A 452 20.36 7.58 -4.70
CA THR A 452 19.98 6.17 -4.85
C THR A 452 20.26 5.37 -3.58
N ILE A 453 19.66 4.18 -3.47
CA ILE A 453 19.92 3.25 -2.37
C ILE A 453 21.39 2.81 -2.37
N ASP A 454 21.98 2.62 -3.56
CA ASP A 454 23.40 2.27 -3.68
C ASP A 454 24.30 3.41 -3.17
N ASP A 455 23.97 4.66 -3.48
CA ASP A 455 24.70 5.81 -2.93
C ASP A 455 24.60 5.87 -1.41
N LEU A 456 23.41 5.60 -0.86
CA LEU A 456 23.20 5.52 0.58
C LEU A 456 24.03 4.39 1.20
N LEU A 457 24.05 3.21 0.59
CA LEU A 457 24.82 2.07 1.08
C LEU A 457 26.32 2.32 1.09
N ASN A 458 26.84 2.98 0.05
CA ASN A 458 28.26 3.35 -0.01
C ASN A 458 28.62 4.25 1.17
N VAL A 459 27.84 5.31 1.42
CA VAL A 459 28.15 6.24 2.53
C VAL A 459 27.94 5.64 3.92
N VAL A 460 27.00 4.69 4.05
CA VAL A 460 26.70 3.95 5.28
C VAL A 460 27.79 2.95 5.61
N ASN A 461 28.26 2.20 4.61
CA ASN A 461 29.31 1.18 4.80
C ASN A 461 30.67 1.82 5.08
N ASP A 462 30.96 2.97 4.44
CA ASP A 462 32.19 3.72 4.65
C ASP A 462 32.16 4.58 5.94
N ASP A 463 31.04 4.57 6.68
CA ASP A 463 30.78 5.39 7.89
C ASP A 463 31.06 6.90 7.66
N THR A 464 30.95 7.36 6.42
CA THR A 464 31.15 8.77 6.05
C THR A 464 29.97 9.62 6.49
N PHE A 465 28.77 9.03 6.48
CA PHE A 465 27.52 9.65 6.93
C PHE A 465 26.90 8.86 8.08
N LYS A 466 26.24 9.58 8.99
CA LYS A 466 25.47 9.01 10.10
C LYS A 466 24.00 9.00 9.75
N VAL A 467 23.38 7.82 9.82
CA VAL A 467 21.94 7.68 9.57
C VAL A 467 21.15 7.92 10.85
N CYS A 468 20.14 8.77 10.77
CA CYS A 468 19.25 9.13 11.87
C CYS A 468 17.78 8.86 11.50
N VAL A 469 16.98 8.53 12.52
CA VAL A 469 15.55 8.24 12.40
C VAL A 469 14.81 8.82 13.60
N LEU A 470 13.50 9.09 13.44
CA LEU A 470 12.65 9.46 14.56
C LEU A 470 12.61 8.31 15.59
N PRO A 471 13.01 8.52 16.86
CA PRO A 471 13.01 7.47 17.86
C PRO A 471 11.59 6.99 18.18
N LYS A 472 11.46 5.73 18.61
CA LYS A 472 10.19 5.08 18.96
C LYS A 472 9.12 5.11 17.84
N SER A 473 9.53 5.39 16.59
CA SER A 473 8.66 5.41 15.42
C SER A 473 8.52 4.02 14.76
N GLY A 474 7.59 3.92 13.79
CA GLY A 474 7.47 2.73 12.95
C GLY A 474 8.74 2.46 12.16
N ILE A 475 9.34 3.50 11.56
CA ILE A 475 10.58 3.40 10.78
C ILE A 475 11.72 2.89 11.67
N ASN A 476 11.88 3.46 12.86
CA ASN A 476 12.84 2.99 13.85
C ASN A 476 12.66 1.51 14.18
N SER A 477 11.42 1.05 14.35
CA SER A 477 11.15 -0.37 14.66
C SER A 477 11.49 -1.33 13.51
N VAL A 478 11.41 -0.87 12.26
CA VAL A 478 11.74 -1.68 11.08
C VAL A 478 13.24 -1.69 10.83
N LEU A 479 13.91 -0.54 10.99
CA LEU A 479 15.33 -0.39 10.72
C LEU A 479 16.19 -0.94 11.85
N VAL A 480 16.03 -0.45 13.09
CA VAL A 480 16.95 -0.79 14.19
C VAL A 480 16.88 -2.27 14.57
N TYR A 481 15.73 -2.90 14.41
CA TYR A 481 15.52 -4.32 14.70
C TYR A 481 15.51 -5.20 13.43
N ALA A 482 16.12 -4.72 12.34
CA ALA A 482 16.27 -5.51 11.13
C ALA A 482 17.08 -6.79 11.39
N GLU A 483 16.59 -7.92 10.86
CA GLU A 483 17.29 -9.20 10.94
C GLU A 483 18.57 -9.18 10.08
N PRO A 484 19.61 -10.00 10.39
CA PRO A 484 20.86 -10.04 9.61
C PRO A 484 20.69 -10.37 8.12
N ASN A 485 19.61 -11.06 7.76
CA ASN A 485 19.26 -11.41 6.38
C ASN A 485 18.50 -10.28 5.64
N ALA A 486 18.21 -9.15 6.29
CA ALA A 486 17.39 -8.06 5.74
C ALA A 486 18.15 -7.12 4.77
N GLY A 487 19.39 -7.46 4.42
CA GLY A 487 20.19 -6.76 3.41
C GLY A 487 20.41 -5.28 3.76
N VAL A 488 19.92 -4.38 2.90
CA VAL A 488 20.05 -2.92 3.01
C VAL A 488 19.63 -2.40 4.39
N TYR A 489 18.52 -2.92 4.93
CA TYR A 489 18.02 -2.51 6.23
C TYR A 489 18.98 -2.84 7.37
N TYR A 490 19.66 -3.99 7.28
CA TYR A 490 20.62 -4.41 8.29
C TYR A 490 21.87 -3.54 8.28
N SER A 491 22.40 -3.17 7.10
CA SER A 491 23.53 -2.24 6.98
C SER A 491 23.19 -0.87 7.60
N ILE A 492 22.00 -0.35 7.30
CA ILE A 492 21.50 0.91 7.89
C ILE A 492 21.36 0.77 9.41
N ALA A 493 20.78 -0.33 9.89
CA ALA A 493 20.60 -0.60 11.32
C ALA A 493 21.94 -0.54 12.07
N GLN A 494 22.97 -1.20 11.52
CA GLN A 494 24.29 -1.21 12.14
C GLN A 494 24.90 0.18 12.23
N ASN A 495 24.73 1.04 11.23
CA ASN A 495 25.23 2.41 11.28
C ASN A 495 24.46 3.26 12.32
N ILE A 496 23.13 3.12 12.40
CA ILE A 496 22.30 3.79 13.42
C ILE A 496 22.77 3.43 14.84
N VAL A 497 22.99 2.13 15.10
CA VAL A 497 23.41 1.62 16.41
C VAL A 497 24.84 2.05 16.75
N ARG A 498 25.79 1.96 15.80
CA ARG A 498 27.18 2.37 15.99
C ARG A 498 27.34 3.86 16.32
N ASN A 499 26.50 4.71 15.74
CA ASN A 499 26.62 6.17 15.82
C ASN A 499 25.74 6.84 16.89
N ASN A 500 25.07 6.07 17.76
CA ASN A 500 24.12 6.59 18.76
C ASN A 500 23.12 7.61 18.20
N ALA A 501 22.62 7.36 16.98
CA ALA A 501 21.83 8.34 16.23
C ALA A 501 20.51 8.75 16.91
N ILE A 502 19.98 7.90 17.81
CA ILE A 502 18.79 8.17 18.62
C ILE A 502 19.05 9.35 19.58
N GLU A 503 20.21 9.38 20.23
CA GLU A 503 20.58 10.45 21.14
C GLU A 503 20.79 11.76 20.37
N LEU A 504 21.40 11.66 19.18
CA LEU A 504 21.60 12.81 18.30
C LEU A 504 20.29 13.48 17.90
N TYR A 505 19.26 12.72 17.51
CA TYR A 505 17.95 13.30 17.20
C TYR A 505 17.31 13.96 18.43
N SER A 506 17.46 13.37 19.62
CA SER A 506 16.85 13.89 20.85
C SER A 506 17.32 15.31 21.22
N LYS A 507 18.54 15.70 20.80
CA LYS A 507 19.12 17.04 20.96
C LYS A 507 18.40 18.10 20.12
N TYR A 508 17.99 17.76 18.90
CA TYR A 508 17.39 18.70 17.95
C TYR A 508 15.85 18.66 17.95
N ARG A 509 15.27 17.48 18.22
CA ARG A 509 13.82 17.18 18.18
C ARG A 509 13.11 17.60 16.88
N ASN A 510 13.84 17.81 15.81
CA ASN A 510 13.34 18.18 14.51
C ASN A 510 14.37 17.73 13.46
N ASP A 511 13.89 17.08 12.41
CA ASP A 511 14.71 16.44 11.39
C ASP A 511 15.48 17.45 10.53
N VAL A 512 14.82 18.51 10.10
CA VAL A 512 15.41 19.60 9.33
C VAL A 512 16.53 20.29 10.12
N ARG A 513 16.27 20.67 11.38
CA ARG A 513 17.28 21.29 12.25
C ARG A 513 18.48 20.39 12.50
N LEU A 514 18.27 19.07 12.56
CA LEU A 514 19.35 18.11 12.67
C LEU A 514 20.23 18.14 11.41
N ILE A 515 19.64 18.02 10.22
CA ILE A 515 20.36 18.00 8.94
C ILE A 515 21.12 19.30 8.68
N GLU A 516 20.56 20.45 9.06
CA GLU A 516 21.17 21.76 8.77
C GLU A 516 22.36 22.11 9.67
N ASN A 517 22.42 21.54 10.87
CA ASN A 517 23.40 21.88 11.90
C ASN A 517 24.50 20.82 12.04
N GLU A 518 24.20 19.56 11.77
CA GLU A 518 25.17 18.47 11.85
C GLU A 518 25.68 18.11 10.44
N LYS A 519 26.99 17.90 10.31
CA LYS A 519 27.59 17.51 9.02
C LYS A 519 27.42 16.03 8.78
N ASN A 520 27.30 15.67 7.50
CA ASN A 520 27.22 14.29 7.03
C ASN A 520 26.10 13.48 7.72
N ILE A 521 24.91 14.06 7.81
CA ILE A 521 23.73 13.37 8.32
C ILE A 521 22.84 12.94 7.16
N VAL A 522 22.33 11.71 7.28
CA VAL A 522 21.18 11.23 6.50
C VAL A 522 20.03 11.03 7.47
N PHE A 523 18.88 11.66 7.23
CA PHE A 523 17.67 11.38 8.00
C PHE A 523 16.71 10.53 7.18
N ILE A 524 16.18 9.43 7.74
CA ILE A 524 15.20 8.59 7.06
C ILE A 524 13.80 8.87 7.62
N SER A 525 12.87 9.23 6.73
CA SER A 525 11.50 9.61 7.06
C SER A 525 10.52 9.23 5.95
N LEU A 526 9.24 9.56 6.13
CA LEU A 526 8.21 9.39 5.11
C LEU A 526 8.23 10.58 4.13
N LYS A 527 8.02 10.31 2.84
CA LYS A 527 8.19 11.29 1.77
C LYS A 527 7.32 12.53 1.92
N THR A 528 6.03 12.37 2.21
CA THR A 528 5.13 13.52 2.35
C THR A 528 5.50 14.38 3.56
N SER A 529 5.83 13.75 4.70
CA SER A 529 6.34 14.45 5.90
C SER A 529 7.66 15.18 5.62
N SER A 530 8.55 14.55 4.85
CA SER A 530 9.85 15.11 4.44
C SER A 530 9.69 16.34 3.54
N LEU A 531 8.78 16.25 2.56
CA LEU A 531 8.48 17.36 1.65
C LEU A 531 7.91 18.54 2.41
N ILE A 532 6.94 18.31 3.29
CA ILE A 532 6.33 19.38 4.09
C ILE A 532 7.36 20.00 5.02
N SER A 533 8.12 19.19 5.76
CA SER A 533 9.17 19.69 6.66
C SER A 533 10.21 20.52 5.91
N ARG A 534 10.59 20.11 4.69
CA ARG A 534 11.46 20.90 3.80
C ARG A 534 10.85 22.25 3.44
N TYR A 535 9.56 22.34 3.13
CA TYR A 535 8.92 23.63 2.78
C TYR A 535 8.62 24.51 3.99
N THR A 536 8.38 23.92 5.17
CA THR A 536 7.94 24.66 6.35
C THR A 536 9.09 25.10 7.26
N PHE A 537 10.13 24.27 7.39
CA PHE A 537 11.18 24.48 8.39
C PHE A 537 12.57 24.70 7.80
N ALA A 538 12.83 24.32 6.55
CA ALA A 538 14.18 24.39 6.00
C ALA A 538 14.60 25.83 5.71
N THR A 539 15.76 26.20 6.22
CA THR A 539 16.47 27.45 5.93
C THR A 539 17.54 27.27 4.87
N LYS A 540 18.03 26.04 4.71
CA LYS A 540 18.98 25.61 3.68
C LYS A 540 18.31 24.62 2.74
N PRO A 541 18.79 24.52 1.48
CA PRO A 541 18.23 23.52 0.58
C PRO A 541 18.56 22.11 1.07
N ILE A 542 17.53 21.27 1.07
CA ILE A 542 17.58 19.87 1.49
C ILE A 542 17.27 19.00 0.27
N HIS A 543 18.17 18.06 0.02
CA HIS A 543 17.99 17.01 -0.98
C HIS A 543 17.17 15.87 -0.40
N ILE A 544 16.23 15.35 -1.18
CA ILE A 544 15.43 14.16 -0.85
C ILE A 544 15.72 13.15 -1.94
N GLY A 545 16.19 11.96 -1.54
CA GLY A 545 16.50 10.88 -2.47
C GLY A 545 15.33 10.57 -3.40
N SER A 546 15.63 10.42 -4.69
CA SER A 546 14.65 10.08 -5.71
C SER A 546 14.17 8.63 -5.59
N GLU A 547 15.05 7.73 -5.14
CA GLU A 547 14.74 6.32 -4.93
C GLU A 547 14.23 6.05 -3.50
N PRO A 548 13.00 5.52 -3.33
CA PRO A 548 12.47 5.17 -2.02
C PRO A 548 13.00 3.81 -1.55
N LEU A 549 13.30 3.69 -0.25
CA LEU A 549 13.69 2.43 0.39
C LEU A 549 12.55 1.39 0.35
N SER A 550 11.32 1.86 0.54
CA SER A 550 10.11 1.02 0.54
C SER A 550 8.83 1.85 0.51
N SER A 551 7.72 1.18 0.20
CA SER A 551 6.37 1.73 0.36
C SER A 551 5.69 1.11 1.57
N HIS A 552 5.02 1.93 2.37
CA HIS A 552 4.34 1.53 3.59
C HIS A 552 2.91 2.07 3.64
N HIS A 553 2.03 1.25 4.21
CA HIS A 553 0.64 1.59 4.42
C HIS A 553 0.48 2.27 5.79
N LEU A 554 -0.08 3.47 5.79
CA LEU A 554 -0.51 4.15 6.99
C LEU A 554 -2.00 3.88 7.23
N THR A 555 -2.32 3.43 8.44
CA THR A 555 -3.65 2.97 8.84
C THR A 555 -3.99 3.48 10.23
N TRP A 556 -5.26 3.38 10.62
CA TRP A 556 -5.63 3.47 12.03
C TRP A 556 -5.51 2.12 12.71
N ALA A 557 -5.21 2.14 14.01
CA ALA A 557 -5.10 0.94 14.83
C ALA A 557 -6.38 0.71 15.61
N LEU A 558 -6.72 -0.56 15.79
CA LEU A 558 -7.92 -1.02 16.46
C LEU A 558 -7.56 -2.15 17.42
N PRO A 559 -8.22 -2.28 18.58
CA PRO A 559 -8.13 -3.49 19.39
C PRO A 559 -8.48 -4.74 18.55
N LYS A 560 -7.86 -5.88 18.89
CA LYS A 560 -8.11 -7.15 18.20
C LYS A 560 -9.61 -7.47 18.17
N GLY A 561 -10.16 -7.72 16.97
CA GLY A 561 -11.57 -8.05 16.79
C GLY A 561 -12.54 -6.89 17.00
N SER A 562 -12.06 -5.65 16.97
CA SER A 562 -12.89 -4.45 17.19
C SER A 562 -14.08 -4.38 16.23
N PRO A 563 -15.29 -4.03 16.72
CA PRO A 563 -16.48 -3.83 15.90
C PRO A 563 -16.40 -2.57 15.02
N LEU A 564 -15.39 -1.72 15.20
CA LEU A 564 -15.20 -0.50 14.41
C LEU A 564 -14.54 -0.77 13.05
N LYS A 565 -13.95 -1.96 12.86
CA LYS A 565 -13.11 -2.26 11.69
C LYS A 565 -13.87 -2.13 10.36
N GLU A 566 -14.98 -2.85 10.19
CA GLU A 566 -15.74 -2.81 8.94
C GLU A 566 -16.41 -1.45 8.68
N PRO A 567 -17.04 -0.79 9.69
CA PRO A 567 -17.54 0.57 9.51
C PRO A 567 -16.45 1.55 9.05
N PHE A 568 -15.24 1.45 9.60
CA PHE A 568 -14.13 2.33 9.24
C PHE A 568 -13.52 1.95 7.88
N ASN A 569 -13.48 0.66 7.52
CA ASN A 569 -13.01 0.23 6.20
C ASN A 569 -13.98 0.56 5.06
N HIS A 570 -15.26 0.83 5.36
CA HIS A 570 -16.25 1.29 4.40
C HIS A 570 -16.22 2.82 4.14
N MET A 571 -15.19 3.50 4.62
CA MET A 571 -14.84 4.83 4.13
C MET A 571 -14.49 4.76 2.65
#